data_AF-A0A154IH81-F1
#
_entry.id   AF-A0A154IH81-F1
#
_cell.length_a   1.000
_cell.length_b   1.000
_cell.length_c   1.000
_cell.angle_alpha   90.00
_cell.angle_beta   90.00
_cell.angle_gamma   90.00
#
_symmetry.space_group_name_H-M   'P 1'
#
loop_
_entity.id
_entity.type
_entity.pdbx_description
1 polymer ?
#
loop_
_entity_poly.entity_id
_entity_poly.type
_entity_poly.pdbx_seq_one_letter_code
_entity_poly.pdbx_strand_id
1 'polypeptide(L)'
;MIKSILRYLTLFPANLAFVLLAYLLSPLLAALSLATGPKLPGFLQWFSTTDADLDGGILQNVAGYEAGLKGWRLWWQRTCWICRNPAHGWQSELLGMPAGGSIIVRQVVSETPKNQWYVMETANGVRFFCWKRDQPLFGGFYLKLWFGWVNKAYDGRNHHYAFQIGPKRI
;
A
#
# COMPACT_ATOMS: atom_id res chain seq x y z
N MET A 1 -0.92 21.49 -7.57
CA MET A 1 -0.12 21.07 -6.40
C MET A 1 -0.81 21.36 -5.08
N ILE A 2 -1.13 22.61 -4.74
CA ILE A 2 -1.82 22.95 -3.47
C ILE A 2 -3.11 22.13 -3.27
N LYS A 3 -4.00 22.08 -4.29
CA LYS A 3 -5.24 21.28 -4.24
C LYS A 3 -4.98 19.79 -3.93
N SER A 4 -3.95 19.21 -4.51
CA SER A 4 -3.56 17.81 -4.33
C SER A 4 -3.02 17.53 -2.92
N ILE A 5 -2.26 18.47 -2.36
CA ILE A 5 -1.75 18.40 -0.99
C ILE A 5 -2.91 18.53 0.01
N LEU A 6 -3.82 19.49 -0.21
CA LEU A 6 -5.02 19.62 0.61
C LEU A 6 -5.86 18.35 0.57
N ARG A 7 -6.13 17.80 -0.63
CA ARG A 7 -6.81 16.50 -0.78
C ARG A 7 -6.10 15.41 0.01
N TYR A 8 -4.78 15.31 -0.09
CA TYR A 8 -3.99 14.33 0.67
C TYR A 8 -4.21 14.46 2.18
N LEU A 9 -4.07 15.68 2.71
CA LEU A 9 -4.23 15.96 4.14
C LEU A 9 -5.68 15.74 4.62
N THR A 10 -6.68 16.05 3.80
CA THR A 10 -8.09 15.78 4.13
C THR A 10 -8.40 14.29 4.19
N LEU A 11 -7.81 13.48 3.31
CA LEU A 11 -8.02 12.02 3.29
C LEU A 11 -7.20 11.29 4.38
N PHE A 12 -6.15 11.93 4.89
CA PHE A 12 -5.20 11.32 5.82
C PHE A 12 -5.84 10.77 7.11
N PRO A 13 -6.71 11.49 7.84
CA PRO A 13 -7.35 10.95 9.05
C PRO A 13 -8.17 9.68 8.78
N ALA A 14 -8.95 9.67 7.70
CA ALA A 14 -9.74 8.50 7.31
C ALA A 14 -8.84 7.32 6.93
N ASN A 15 -7.75 7.58 6.20
CA ASN A 15 -6.75 6.56 5.90
C ASN A 15 -6.12 5.98 7.17
N LEU A 16 -5.73 6.82 8.13
CA LEU A 16 -5.13 6.37 9.38
C LEU A 16 -6.09 5.49 10.19
N ALA A 17 -7.37 5.87 10.25
CA ALA A 17 -8.40 5.06 10.89
C ALA A 17 -8.51 3.66 10.26
N PHE A 18 -8.55 3.58 8.92
CA PHE A 18 -8.60 2.29 8.21
C PHE A 18 -7.34 1.45 8.36
N VAL A 19 -6.16 2.07 8.39
CA VAL A 19 -4.89 1.37 8.66
C VAL A 19 -4.88 0.79 10.08
N LEU A 20 -5.32 1.55 11.08
CA LEU A 20 -5.43 1.06 12.46
C LEU A 20 -6.46 -0.07 12.57
N LEU A 21 -7.61 0.07 11.91
CA LEU A 21 -8.60 -1.01 11.82
C LEU A 21 -8.03 -2.24 11.12
N ALA A 22 -7.23 -2.10 10.07
CA ALA A 22 -6.60 -3.24 9.40
C ALA A 22 -5.69 -4.02 10.36
N TYR A 23 -4.89 -3.33 11.17
CA TYR A 23 -4.07 -3.99 12.19
C TYR A 23 -4.91 -4.70 13.24
N LEU A 24 -5.91 -4.00 13.79
CA LEU A 24 -6.79 -4.52 14.83
C LEU A 24 -7.59 -5.75 14.36
N LEU A 25 -8.13 -5.68 13.15
CA LEU A 25 -9.00 -6.70 12.57
C LEU A 25 -8.23 -7.81 11.86
N SER A 26 -6.93 -7.65 11.61
CA SER A 26 -6.11 -8.62 10.85
C SER A 26 -6.29 -10.08 11.29
N PRO A 27 -6.33 -10.44 12.59
CA PRO A 27 -6.43 -11.84 12.98
C PRO A 27 -7.85 -12.40 12.74
N LEU A 28 -8.89 -11.56 12.87
CA LEU A 28 -10.28 -11.94 12.56
C LEU A 28 -10.50 -12.11 11.06
N LEU A 29 -9.97 -11.18 10.26
CA LEU A 29 -10.05 -11.25 8.79
C LEU A 29 -9.30 -12.48 8.26
N ALA A 30 -8.12 -12.77 8.83
CA ALA A 30 -7.38 -13.98 8.51
C ALA A 30 -8.18 -15.24 8.89
N ALA A 31 -8.82 -15.28 10.06
CA ALA A 31 -9.67 -16.40 10.46
C ALA A 31 -10.85 -16.61 9.50
N LEU A 32 -11.55 -15.53 9.11
CA LEU A 32 -12.61 -15.57 8.11
C LEU A 32 -12.12 -16.15 6.77
N SER A 33 -10.91 -15.78 6.34
CA SER A 33 -10.32 -16.27 5.10
C SER A 33 -10.05 -17.79 5.12
N LEU A 34 -9.86 -18.40 6.29
CA LEU A 34 -9.70 -19.86 6.37
C LEU A 34 -11.00 -20.58 5.97
N ALA A 35 -12.15 -19.97 6.24
CA ALA A 35 -13.47 -20.51 5.91
C ALA A 35 -13.94 -20.10 4.50
N THR A 36 -13.57 -18.90 4.04
CA THR A 36 -14.10 -18.29 2.80
C THR A 36 -13.12 -18.29 1.63
N GLY A 37 -11.87 -18.70 1.86
CA GLY A 37 -10.79 -18.66 0.88
C GLY A 37 -9.87 -17.44 1.03
N PRO A 38 -8.80 -17.36 0.23
CA PRO A 38 -7.76 -16.34 0.40
C PRO A 38 -8.19 -14.93 0.00
N LYS A 39 -9.33 -14.75 -0.67
CA LYS A 39 -9.90 -13.43 -1.00
C LYS A 39 -10.98 -13.07 0.00
N LEU A 40 -10.88 -11.87 0.56
CA LEU A 40 -11.88 -11.36 1.49
C LEU A 40 -13.15 -10.96 0.71
N PRO A 41 -14.35 -11.29 1.20
CA PRO A 41 -15.58 -11.00 0.48
C PRO A 41 -16.00 -9.53 0.59
N GLY A 42 -16.56 -8.99 -0.49
CA GLY A 42 -17.22 -7.68 -0.50
C GLY A 42 -16.33 -6.54 -0.01
N PHE A 43 -16.87 -5.69 0.86
CA PHE A 43 -16.14 -4.53 1.39
C PHE A 43 -14.92 -4.90 2.24
N LEU A 44 -14.79 -6.15 2.71
CA LEU A 44 -13.62 -6.58 3.45
C LEU A 44 -12.36 -6.62 2.58
N GLN A 45 -12.52 -6.65 1.25
CA GLN A 45 -11.42 -6.50 0.30
C GLN A 45 -10.70 -5.15 0.44
N TRP A 46 -11.32 -4.16 1.08
CA TRP A 46 -10.64 -2.90 1.43
C TRP A 46 -9.46 -3.10 2.39
N PHE A 47 -9.44 -4.20 3.16
CA PHE A 47 -8.37 -4.56 4.09
C PHE A 47 -7.32 -5.51 3.49
N SER A 48 -7.44 -5.88 2.22
CA SER A 48 -6.48 -6.72 1.50
C SER A 48 -5.97 -6.03 0.24
N THR A 49 -4.96 -6.63 -0.37
CA THR A 49 -4.36 -6.18 -1.64
C THR A 49 -5.34 -6.34 -2.81
N THR A 50 -5.29 -5.44 -3.80
CA THR A 50 -6.15 -5.51 -5.01
C THR A 50 -5.51 -6.35 -6.12
N ASP A 51 -4.19 -6.51 -6.07
CA ASP A 51 -3.34 -7.21 -7.03
C ASP A 51 -2.95 -8.64 -6.59
N ALA A 52 -3.23 -9.00 -5.34
CA ALA A 52 -2.99 -10.34 -4.81
C ALA A 52 -4.02 -10.69 -3.72
N ASP A 53 -4.24 -11.98 -3.49
CA ASP A 53 -5.02 -12.45 -2.35
C ASP A 53 -4.16 -12.53 -1.07
N LEU A 54 -4.71 -13.05 0.03
CA LEU A 54 -4.01 -13.13 1.30
C LEU A 54 -2.80 -14.10 1.31
N ASP A 55 -2.65 -14.91 0.27
CA ASP A 55 -1.51 -15.81 0.07
C ASP A 55 -0.49 -15.21 -0.93
N GLY A 56 -0.68 -13.95 -1.34
CA GLY A 56 0.14 -13.23 -2.32
C GLY A 56 1.63 -13.19 -2.03
N GLY A 57 2.03 -13.28 -0.76
CA GLY A 57 3.43 -13.32 -0.36
C GLY A 57 4.20 -14.51 -0.92
N ILE A 58 3.51 -15.62 -1.21
CA ILE A 58 4.10 -16.80 -1.86
C ILE A 58 4.54 -16.45 -3.28
N LEU A 59 3.62 -15.93 -4.10
CA LEU A 59 3.91 -15.54 -5.48
C LEU A 59 4.92 -14.39 -5.58
N GLN A 60 4.93 -13.53 -4.56
CA GLN A 60 5.87 -12.40 -4.46
C GLN A 60 7.21 -12.77 -3.81
N ASN A 61 7.46 -14.05 -3.49
CA ASN A 61 8.69 -14.52 -2.83
C ASN A 61 9.05 -13.71 -1.57
N VAL A 62 8.04 -13.34 -0.78
CA VAL A 62 8.26 -12.61 0.47
C VAL A 62 8.84 -13.57 1.50
N ALA A 63 9.97 -13.21 2.10
CA ALA A 63 10.62 -14.01 3.13
C ALA A 63 9.65 -14.39 4.26
N GLY A 64 9.60 -15.68 4.60
CA GLY A 64 8.72 -16.25 5.63
C GLY A 64 7.33 -16.69 5.14
N TYR A 65 7.03 -16.57 3.83
CA TYR A 65 5.79 -17.09 3.26
C TYR A 65 6.02 -18.46 2.62
N GLU A 66 5.19 -19.44 2.98
CA GLU A 66 5.30 -20.83 2.53
C GLU A 66 3.99 -21.31 1.88
N ALA A 67 4.12 -22.15 0.85
CA ALA A 67 2.98 -22.81 0.22
C ALA A 67 2.49 -24.02 1.03
N GLY A 68 1.21 -24.37 0.88
CA GLY A 68 0.65 -25.58 1.47
C GLY A 68 0.39 -25.53 2.99
N LEU A 69 0.56 -24.35 3.63
CA LEU A 69 0.24 -24.17 5.05
C LEU A 69 -1.26 -24.36 5.32
N LYS A 70 -1.59 -24.80 6.55
CA LYS A 70 -2.95 -24.99 7.05
C LYS A 70 -3.09 -24.53 8.50
N GLY A 71 -4.34 -24.39 8.95
CA GLY A 71 -4.68 -24.09 10.34
C GLY A 71 -3.98 -22.83 10.87
N TRP A 72 -3.39 -22.92 12.06
CA TRP A 72 -2.72 -21.80 12.74
C TRP A 72 -1.60 -21.17 11.93
N ARG A 73 -0.79 -21.95 11.20
CA ARG A 73 0.32 -21.41 10.41
C ARG A 73 -0.18 -20.57 9.24
N LEU A 74 -1.21 -21.05 8.54
CA LEU A 74 -1.85 -20.30 7.46
C LEU A 74 -2.54 -19.04 7.99
N TRP A 75 -3.26 -19.16 9.11
CA TRP A 75 -3.89 -18.02 9.79
C TRP A 75 -2.88 -16.93 10.12
N TRP A 76 -1.74 -17.30 10.69
CA TRP A 76 -0.70 -16.33 11.06
C TRP A 76 -0.09 -15.68 9.82
N GLN A 77 0.21 -16.46 8.78
CA GLN A 77 0.72 -15.94 7.51
C GLN A 77 -0.21 -14.88 6.90
N ARG A 78 -1.52 -15.17 6.83
CA ARG A 78 -2.51 -14.25 6.30
C ARG A 78 -2.72 -13.03 7.20
N THR A 79 -2.64 -13.20 8.53
CA THR A 79 -2.62 -12.09 9.49
C THR A 79 -1.45 -11.15 9.20
N CYS A 80 -0.23 -11.72 9.05
CA CYS A 80 0.96 -10.96 8.68
C CYS A 80 0.83 -10.28 7.31
N TRP A 81 0.12 -10.88 6.35
CA TRP A 81 -0.11 -10.28 5.04
C TRP A 81 -0.95 -9.01 5.12
N ILE A 82 -2.05 -9.07 5.87
CA ILE A 82 -2.92 -7.90 6.11
C ILE A 82 -2.13 -6.80 6.83
N CYS A 83 -1.35 -7.15 7.85
CA CYS A 83 -0.49 -6.20 8.55
C CYS A 83 0.62 -5.63 7.66
N ARG A 84 1.12 -6.39 6.69
CA ARG A 84 2.12 -5.89 5.74
C ARG A 84 1.53 -4.89 4.75
N ASN A 85 0.25 -5.05 4.40
CA ASN A 85 -0.46 -4.25 3.40
C ASN A 85 -1.78 -3.69 3.98
N PRO A 86 -1.73 -2.89 5.06
CA PRO A 86 -2.91 -2.52 5.82
C PRO A 86 -3.80 -1.58 4.99
N ALA A 87 -5.09 -1.92 4.90
CA ALA A 87 -6.09 -1.13 4.17
C ALA A 87 -5.76 -0.89 2.69
N HIS A 88 -5.09 -1.86 2.05
CA HIS A 88 -4.57 -1.64 0.71
C HIS A 88 -5.68 -1.39 -0.33
N GLY A 89 -6.76 -2.17 -0.28
CA GLY A 89 -7.91 -1.98 -1.16
C GLY A 89 -8.60 -0.63 -0.95
N TRP A 90 -8.75 -0.17 0.30
CA TRP A 90 -9.24 1.17 0.61
C TRP A 90 -8.40 2.26 -0.03
N GLN A 91 -7.07 2.16 0.11
CA GLN A 91 -6.11 3.11 -0.43
C GLN A 91 -6.05 3.13 -1.96
N SER A 92 -6.30 1.97 -2.60
CA SER A 92 -6.37 1.86 -4.06
C SER A 92 -7.72 2.29 -4.64
N GLU A 93 -8.83 1.74 -4.13
CA GLU A 93 -10.15 1.90 -4.76
C GLU A 93 -10.82 3.23 -4.41
N LEU A 94 -10.70 3.68 -3.16
CA LEU A 94 -11.44 4.84 -2.65
C LEU A 94 -10.57 6.10 -2.64
N LEU A 95 -9.31 5.95 -2.22
CA LEU A 95 -8.39 7.09 -2.12
C LEU A 95 -7.52 7.25 -3.37
N GLY A 96 -7.47 6.22 -4.22
CA GLY A 96 -6.56 6.16 -5.35
C GLY A 96 -6.82 7.22 -6.42
N MET A 97 -5.78 7.45 -7.21
CA MET A 97 -5.84 8.24 -8.43
C MET A 97 -6.10 7.28 -9.60
N PRO A 98 -6.99 7.57 -10.55
CA PRO A 98 -7.20 6.70 -11.71
C PRO A 98 -5.91 6.57 -12.54
N ALA A 99 -5.60 5.36 -13.03
CA ALA A 99 -4.45 5.11 -13.89
C ALA A 99 -4.74 5.34 -15.38
N GLY A 100 -5.99 5.14 -15.79
CA GLY A 100 -6.42 5.31 -17.18
C GLY A 100 -6.14 6.73 -17.70
N GLY A 101 -5.24 6.83 -18.69
CA GLY A 101 -4.85 8.11 -19.29
C GLY A 101 -4.01 9.02 -18.38
N SER A 102 -3.55 8.53 -17.23
CA SER A 102 -2.67 9.29 -16.35
C SER A 102 -1.23 9.28 -16.85
N ILE A 103 -0.56 10.43 -16.76
CA ILE A 103 0.82 10.62 -17.19
C ILE A 103 1.68 11.21 -16.08
N ILE A 104 2.98 10.97 -16.14
CA ILE A 104 3.96 11.65 -15.29
C ILE A 104 4.37 12.94 -16.01
N VAL A 105 3.98 14.10 -15.47
CA VAL A 105 4.32 15.41 -16.05
C VAL A 105 5.62 15.98 -15.50
N ARG A 106 6.08 15.48 -14.36
CA ARG A 106 7.40 15.82 -13.80
C ARG A 106 7.92 14.68 -12.95
N GLN A 107 9.22 14.41 -13.05
CA GLN A 107 9.90 13.44 -12.20
C GLN A 107 11.30 13.91 -11.81
N VAL A 108 11.70 13.55 -10.58
CA VAL A 108 13.07 13.66 -10.08
C VAL A 108 13.36 12.36 -9.34
N VAL A 109 14.36 11.60 -9.79
CA VAL A 109 14.71 10.30 -9.24
C VAL A 109 16.21 10.23 -8.97
N SER A 110 16.59 9.79 -7.78
CA SER A 110 17.94 9.34 -7.43
C SER A 110 17.85 8.00 -6.72
N GLU A 111 18.87 7.14 -6.88
CA GLU A 111 18.91 5.81 -6.27
C GLU A 111 19.77 5.76 -5.00
N THR A 112 20.69 6.70 -4.80
CA THR A 112 21.61 6.70 -3.65
C THR A 112 21.78 8.11 -3.06
N PRO A 113 21.04 8.47 -2.00
CA PRO A 113 19.92 7.72 -1.43
C PRO A 113 18.72 7.70 -2.39
N LYS A 114 17.82 6.73 -2.19
CA LYS A 114 16.56 6.68 -2.93
C LYS A 114 15.76 7.93 -2.65
N ASN A 115 15.49 8.72 -3.68
CA ASN A 115 14.61 9.87 -3.63
C ASN A 115 13.81 9.89 -4.92
N GLN A 116 12.50 9.81 -4.82
CA GLN A 116 11.61 9.80 -5.96
C GLN A 116 10.53 10.83 -5.72
N TRP A 117 10.45 11.81 -6.62
CA TRP A 117 9.39 12.79 -6.62
C TRP A 117 8.73 12.80 -7.98
N TYR A 118 7.42 12.58 -8.00
CA TYR A 118 6.61 12.57 -9.21
C TYR A 118 5.49 13.58 -9.07
N VAL A 119 5.18 14.27 -10.17
CA VAL A 119 3.89 14.91 -10.38
C VAL A 119 3.22 14.15 -11.50
N MET A 120 2.04 13.63 -11.20
CA MET A 120 1.22 12.89 -12.15
C MET A 120 -0.02 13.70 -12.46
N GLU A 121 -0.54 13.57 -13.67
CA GLU A 121 -1.73 14.26 -14.13
C GLU A 121 -2.68 13.24 -14.75
N THR A 122 -3.94 13.25 -14.32
CA THR A 122 -4.98 12.38 -14.90
C THR A 122 -5.43 12.91 -16.25
N ALA A 123 -6.17 12.08 -17.01
CA ALA A 123 -6.79 12.49 -18.28
C ALA A 123 -7.65 13.77 -18.17
N ASN A 124 -8.19 14.06 -16.98
CA ASN A 124 -9.01 15.25 -16.71
C ASN A 124 -8.18 16.45 -16.21
N GLY A 125 -6.85 16.41 -16.32
CA GLY A 125 -5.96 17.49 -15.89
C GLY A 125 -5.77 17.61 -14.38
N VAL A 126 -6.20 16.61 -13.59
CA VAL A 126 -6.06 16.66 -12.12
C VAL A 126 -4.69 16.16 -11.73
N ARG A 127 -3.94 17.00 -11.02
CA ARG A 127 -2.58 16.66 -10.57
C ARG A 127 -2.56 15.93 -9.24
N PHE A 128 -1.63 14.99 -9.12
CA PHE A 128 -1.29 14.26 -7.91
C PHE A 128 0.22 14.27 -7.74
N PHE A 129 0.69 13.98 -6.53
CA PHE A 129 2.11 13.92 -6.23
C PHE A 129 2.46 12.57 -5.64
N CYS A 130 3.71 12.18 -5.82
CA CYS A 130 4.34 11.10 -5.07
C CYS A 130 5.64 11.65 -4.53
N TRP A 131 5.92 11.40 -3.26
CA TRP A 131 7.24 11.65 -2.70
C TRP A 131 7.68 10.43 -1.90
N LYS A 132 8.81 9.85 -2.28
CA LYS A 132 9.41 8.70 -1.62
C LYS A 132 10.87 8.98 -1.35
N ARG A 133 11.32 8.77 -0.12
CA ARG A 133 12.71 8.99 0.27
C ARG A 133 13.16 7.92 1.26
N ASP A 134 14.32 7.34 1.02
CA ASP A 134 15.03 6.53 2.02
C ASP A 134 16.06 7.46 2.65
N GLN A 135 15.76 8.02 3.82
CA GLN A 135 16.64 8.94 4.53
C GLN A 135 17.68 8.13 5.33
N PRO A 136 18.97 8.19 4.99
CA PRO A 136 19.99 7.46 5.75
C PRO A 136 19.99 7.88 7.22
N LEU A 137 20.16 6.89 8.09
CA LEU A 137 20.37 7.04 9.53
C LEU A 137 21.71 6.37 9.91
N PHE A 138 22.09 6.48 11.18
CA PHE A 138 23.29 5.82 11.70
C PHE A 138 23.14 4.28 11.73
N GLY A 139 24.27 3.57 11.68
CA GLY A 139 24.32 2.12 11.95
C GLY A 139 23.73 1.22 10.86
N GLY A 140 23.68 1.69 9.62
CA GLY A 140 23.09 0.92 8.51
C GLY A 140 21.56 0.95 8.48
N PHE A 141 20.94 1.86 9.23
CA PHE A 141 19.51 2.09 9.19
C PHE A 141 19.15 3.21 8.21
N TYR A 142 17.90 3.22 7.73
CA TYR A 142 17.32 4.34 7.03
C TYR A 142 15.86 4.51 7.44
N LEU A 143 15.36 5.74 7.39
CA LEU A 143 13.95 6.05 7.55
C LEU A 143 13.30 6.07 6.17
N LYS A 144 12.40 5.11 5.91
CA LYS A 144 11.58 5.11 4.71
C LYS A 144 10.44 6.09 4.88
N LEU A 145 10.34 7.02 3.94
CA LEU A 145 9.31 8.03 3.82
C LEU A 145 8.59 7.80 2.49
N TRP A 146 7.26 7.66 2.51
CA TRP A 146 6.47 7.54 1.29
C TRP A 146 5.11 8.21 1.45
N PHE A 147 4.86 9.23 0.65
CA PHE A 147 3.67 10.06 0.72
C PHE A 147 3.11 10.33 -0.67
N GLY A 148 1.81 10.65 -0.73
CA GLY A 148 1.10 10.95 -1.96
C GLY A 148 0.51 9.69 -2.60
N TRP A 149 0.57 9.59 -3.92
CA TRP A 149 0.02 8.48 -4.70
C TRP A 149 1.14 7.73 -5.41
N VAL A 150 1.15 6.41 -5.31
CA VAL A 150 2.19 5.56 -5.90
C VAL A 150 2.21 5.71 -7.42
N ASN A 151 3.38 5.88 -8.01
CA ASN A 151 3.53 6.00 -9.47
C ASN A 151 3.20 4.71 -10.24
N LYS A 152 3.08 3.57 -9.55
CA LYS A 152 2.65 2.29 -10.12
C LYS A 152 1.19 2.01 -9.76
N ALA A 153 0.39 1.63 -10.76
CA ALA A 153 -0.95 1.08 -10.55
C ALA A 153 -0.84 -0.45 -10.43
N TYR A 154 -0.77 -0.97 -9.20
CA TYR A 154 -0.54 -2.40 -8.95
C TYR A 154 -1.66 -3.29 -9.51
N ASP A 155 -2.91 -2.82 -9.42
CA ASP A 155 -4.09 -3.49 -9.98
C ASP A 155 -4.42 -3.06 -11.42
N GLY A 156 -3.57 -2.23 -12.03
CA GLY A 156 -3.78 -1.64 -13.35
C GLY A 156 -4.90 -0.60 -13.44
N ARG A 157 -5.59 -0.31 -12.32
CA ARG A 157 -6.75 0.61 -12.29
C ARG A 157 -6.43 1.91 -11.59
N ASN A 158 -5.77 1.84 -10.43
CA ASN A 158 -5.52 2.99 -9.58
C ASN A 158 -4.08 3.07 -9.09
N HIS A 159 -3.58 4.30 -9.07
CA HIS A 159 -2.41 4.69 -8.32
C HIS A 159 -2.78 4.81 -6.85
N HIS A 160 -2.17 3.97 -6.04
CA HIS A 160 -2.51 3.76 -4.65
C HIS A 160 -2.18 4.96 -3.76
N TYR A 161 -3.03 5.33 -2.81
CA TYR A 161 -2.71 6.33 -1.79
C TYR A 161 -1.69 5.79 -0.79
N ALA A 162 -0.55 6.46 -0.61
CA ALA A 162 0.53 6.02 0.27
C ALA A 162 0.74 6.99 1.44
N PHE A 163 0.84 6.40 2.64
CA PHE A 163 1.45 7.02 3.81
C PHE A 163 2.31 5.97 4.51
N GLN A 164 3.63 6.14 4.45
CA GLN A 164 4.58 5.27 5.12
C GLN A 164 5.68 6.09 5.77
N ILE A 165 5.87 5.87 7.06
CA ILE A 165 7.04 6.30 7.82
C ILE A 165 7.50 5.07 8.60
N GLY A 166 8.74 4.63 8.39
CA GLY A 166 9.23 3.48 9.14
C GLY A 166 10.73 3.27 9.04
N PRO A 167 11.39 2.93 10.16
CA PRO A 167 12.79 2.55 10.14
C PRO A 167 12.96 1.22 9.39
N LYS A 168 14.04 1.13 8.63
CA LYS A 168 14.47 -0.05 7.87
C LYS A 168 15.98 -0.21 8.04
N ARG A 169 16.47 -1.42 7.81
CA ARG A 169 17.88 -1.77 7.79
C ARG A 169 18.30 -2.06 6.35
N ILE A 170 19.51 -1.63 5.99
CA ILE A 170 20.16 -1.97 4.71
C ILE A 170 20.44 -3.47 4.65
#